data_AF-A0A0B6Y4N0-F1
#
_entry.id   AF-A0A0B6Y4N0-F1
#
_cell.length_a   1.000
_cell.length_b   1.000
_cell.length_c   1.000
_cell.angle_alpha   90.00
_cell.angle_beta   90.00
_cell.angle_gamma   90.00
#
_symmetry.space_group_name_H-M   'P 1'
#
loop_
_entity.id
_entity.type
_entity.pdbx_description
1 polymer ?
#
loop_
_entity_poly.entity_id
_entity_poly.type
_entity_poly.pdbx_seq_one_letter_code
_entity_poly.pdbx_strand_id
1 'polypeptide(L)'
;EKSARKLNKAVDDVLQQSATDINESPLHRKRQEMNQKIREAHATAREKDNKLQALMRQVKRLLGDLDDQLSQVNDFRAELKTNQPFEALPDTADKQYADFVKKCQALDNQEKTIESLLATGQEMIEQCKPQDVLGVSERVKKLRERWT
;
A
#
# COMPACT_ATOMS: atom_id res chain seq x y z
N GLU A 1 -16.20 -7.66 24.32
CA GLU A 1 -17.35 -6.83 24.73
C GLU A 1 -18.36 -7.52 25.66
N LYS A 2 -18.90 -8.70 25.29
CA LYS A 2 -19.92 -9.42 26.09
C LYS A 2 -19.47 -9.74 27.52
N SER A 3 -18.21 -10.14 27.71
CA SER A 3 -17.66 -10.46 29.03
C SER A 3 -17.46 -9.21 29.90
N ALA A 4 -17.02 -8.09 29.33
CA ALA A 4 -16.85 -6.83 30.06
C ALA A 4 -18.19 -6.25 30.53
N ARG A 5 -19.24 -6.35 29.70
CA ARG A 5 -20.60 -5.93 30.09
C ARG A 5 -21.16 -6.80 31.23
N LYS A 6 -20.97 -8.12 31.16
CA LYS A 6 -21.35 -9.05 32.24
C LYS A 6 -20.59 -8.75 33.54
N LEU A 7 -19.29 -8.45 33.45
CA LEU A 7 -18.46 -8.12 34.60
C LEU A 7 -18.87 -6.78 35.23
N ASN A 8 -19.12 -5.76 34.40
CA ASN A 8 -19.62 -4.46 34.87
C ASN A 8 -20.95 -4.61 35.60
N LYS A 9 -21.89 -5.38 35.04
CA LYS A 9 -23.17 -5.67 35.68
C LYS A 9 -22.99 -6.41 37.01
N ALA A 10 -22.14 -7.43 37.06
CA ALA A 10 -21.86 -8.13 38.32
C ALA A 10 -21.23 -7.21 39.38
N VAL A 11 -20.38 -6.27 38.97
CA VAL A 11 -19.83 -5.25 39.87
C VAL A 11 -20.92 -4.26 40.34
N ASP A 12 -21.83 -3.84 39.46
CA ASP A 12 -22.98 -3.00 39.83
C ASP A 12 -23.87 -3.70 40.87
N ASP A 13 -24.19 -4.98 40.65
CA ASP A 13 -25.02 -5.78 41.54
C ASP A 13 -24.37 -5.92 42.94
N VAL A 14 -23.05 -6.10 43.01
CA VAL A 14 -22.29 -6.19 44.28
C VAL A 14 -22.20 -4.84 45.00
N LEU A 15 -21.98 -3.74 44.26
CA LEU A 15 -21.90 -2.40 44.84
C LEU A 15 -23.25 -1.94 45.41
N GLN A 16 -24.36 -2.28 44.75
CA GLN A 16 -25.72 -1.98 45.23
C GLN A 16 -26.09 -2.73 46.52
N GLN A 17 -25.49 -3.89 46.76
CA GLN A 17 -25.70 -4.68 47.98
C GLN A 17 -24.77 -4.27 49.12
N SER A 18 -23.77 -3.42 48.86
CA SER A 18 -22.80 -2.98 49.86
C SER A 18 -23.25 -1.70 50.56
N ALA A 19 -23.04 -1.62 51.88
CA ALA A 19 -23.32 -0.42 52.69
C ALA A 19 -22.22 0.65 52.60
N THR A 20 -21.18 0.40 51.78
CA THR A 20 -20.02 1.28 51.58
C THR A 20 -20.32 2.28 50.46
N ASP A 21 -19.85 3.52 50.59
CA ASP A 21 -19.95 4.50 49.50
C ASP A 21 -19.30 3.94 48.23
N ILE A 22 -20.05 3.96 47.13
CA ILE A 22 -19.64 3.47 45.81
C ILE A 22 -18.33 4.13 45.36
N ASN A 23 -18.14 5.41 45.71
CA ASN A 23 -16.96 6.16 45.32
C ASN A 23 -15.70 5.79 46.11
N GLU A 24 -15.85 5.23 47.31
CA GLU A 24 -14.74 4.74 48.14
C GLU A 24 -14.43 3.25 47.90
N SER A 25 -15.33 2.53 47.21
CA SER A 25 -15.17 1.10 46.95
C SER A 25 -13.96 0.80 46.03
N PRO A 26 -12.99 -0.02 46.47
CA PRO A 26 -11.88 -0.46 45.63
C PRO A 26 -12.35 -1.19 44.36
N LEU A 27 -13.50 -1.86 44.43
CA LEU A 27 -14.10 -2.57 43.30
C LEU A 27 -14.58 -1.60 42.22
N HIS A 28 -15.18 -0.47 42.62
CA HIS A 28 -15.60 0.60 41.72
C HIS A 28 -14.40 1.20 40.96
N ARG A 29 -13.31 1.52 41.69
CA ARG A 29 -12.06 2.01 41.09
C ARG A 29 -11.46 1.00 40.12
N LYS A 30 -11.38 -0.28 40.49
CA LYS A 30 -10.84 -1.34 39.62
C LYS A 30 -11.66 -1.51 38.35
N ARG A 31 -12.99 -1.39 38.44
CA ARG A 31 -13.88 -1.38 37.28
C ARG A 31 -13.61 -0.20 36.35
N GLN A 32 -13.43 1.01 36.89
CA GLN A 32 -13.09 2.18 36.08
C GLN A 32 -11.76 1.99 35.34
N GLU A 33 -10.72 1.54 36.05
CA GLU A 33 -9.41 1.22 35.46
C GLU A 33 -9.52 0.17 34.35
N MET A 34 -10.28 -0.90 34.58
CA MET A 34 -10.51 -1.94 33.58
C MET A 34 -11.22 -1.38 32.33
N ASN A 35 -12.32 -0.64 32.52
CA ASN A 35 -13.06 -0.05 31.40
C ASN A 35 -12.20 0.95 30.63
N GLN A 36 -11.34 1.71 31.31
CA GLN A 36 -10.38 2.60 30.67
C GLN A 36 -9.38 1.84 29.80
N LYS A 37 -8.73 0.79 30.35
CA LYS A 37 -7.80 -0.06 29.59
C LYS A 37 -8.46 -0.74 28.40
N ILE A 38 -9.71 -1.18 28.54
CA ILE A 38 -10.49 -1.76 27.44
C ILE A 38 -10.71 -0.72 26.33
N ARG A 39 -11.09 0.50 26.69
CA ARG A 39 -11.26 1.60 25.71
C ARG A 39 -9.95 1.92 25.00
N GLU A 40 -8.85 2.05 25.74
CA GLU A 40 -7.52 2.31 25.19
C GLU A 40 -7.05 1.20 24.24
N ALA A 41 -7.25 -0.07 24.63
CA ALA A 41 -6.91 -1.21 23.79
C ALA A 41 -7.74 -1.23 22.49
N HIS A 42 -9.04 -0.92 22.57
CA HIS A 42 -9.89 -0.80 21.38
C HIS A 42 -9.48 0.37 20.49
N ALA A 43 -9.15 1.52 21.05
CA ALA A 43 -8.68 2.67 20.30
C ALA A 43 -7.36 2.34 19.57
N THR A 44 -6.40 1.76 20.29
CA THR A 44 -5.11 1.32 19.73
C THR A 44 -5.28 0.28 18.62
N ALA A 45 -6.16 -0.71 18.82
CA ALA A 45 -6.42 -1.74 17.82
C ALA A 45 -7.01 -1.14 16.53
N ARG A 46 -7.98 -0.21 16.66
CA ARG A 46 -8.57 0.50 15.52
C ARG A 46 -7.55 1.37 14.78
N GLU A 47 -6.69 2.07 15.52
CA GLU A 47 -5.64 2.87 14.91
C GLU A 47 -4.66 2.01 14.10
N LYS A 48 -4.23 0.87 14.67
CA LYS A 48 -3.35 -0.09 13.97
C LYS A 48 -4.02 -0.68 12.73
N ASP A 49 -5.30 -1.04 12.82
CA ASP A 49 -6.06 -1.56 11.68
C ASP A 49 -6.17 -0.50 10.56
N ASN A 50 -6.51 0.75 10.90
CA ASN A 50 -6.57 1.83 9.93
C ASN A 50 -5.21 2.08 9.24
N LYS A 51 -4.12 2.07 10.00
CA LYS A 51 -2.75 2.20 9.47
C LYS A 51 -2.40 1.03 8.54
N LEU A 52 -2.73 -0.19 8.93
CA LEU A 52 -2.51 -1.38 8.10
C LEU A 52 -3.29 -1.29 6.78
N GLN A 53 -4.57 -0.92 6.83
CA GLN A 53 -5.39 -0.75 5.63
C GLN A 53 -4.82 0.34 4.70
N ALA A 54 -4.31 1.45 5.25
CA ALA A 54 -3.67 2.49 4.46
C ALA A 54 -2.41 1.97 3.75
N LEU A 55 -1.53 1.26 4.48
CA LEU A 55 -0.33 0.64 3.90
C LEU A 55 -0.69 -0.38 2.82
N MET A 56 -1.68 -1.24 3.05
CA MET A 56 -2.14 -2.21 2.05
C MET A 56 -2.62 -1.55 0.76
N ARG A 57 -3.29 -0.38 0.85
CA ARG A 57 -3.69 0.39 -0.34
C ARG A 57 -2.48 0.95 -1.08
N GLN A 58 -1.48 1.47 -0.36
CA GLN A 58 -0.24 1.97 -0.97
C GLN A 58 0.53 0.85 -1.70
N VAL A 59 0.66 -0.33 -1.08
CA VAL A 59 1.29 -1.49 -1.71
C VAL A 59 0.55 -1.90 -2.98
N LYS A 60 -0.79 -2.00 -2.93
CA LYS A 60 -1.60 -2.33 -4.11
C LYS A 60 -1.44 -1.32 -5.23
N ARG A 61 -1.39 -0.03 -4.89
CA ARG A 61 -1.16 1.04 -5.86
C ARG A 61 0.22 0.90 -6.52
N LEU A 62 1.27 0.72 -5.72
CA LEU A 62 2.63 0.52 -6.22
C LEU A 62 2.70 -0.69 -7.18
N LEU A 63 2.07 -1.81 -6.82
CA LEU A 63 2.02 -2.99 -7.67
C LEU A 63 1.32 -2.72 -9.00
N GLY A 64 0.20 -1.98 -8.98
CA GLY A 64 -0.52 -1.56 -10.18
C GLY A 64 0.35 -0.64 -11.06
N ASP A 65 0.96 0.38 -10.47
CA ASP A 65 1.82 1.31 -11.18
C ASP A 65 3.02 0.58 -11.82
N LEU A 66 3.61 -0.41 -11.12
CA LEU A 66 4.68 -1.26 -11.67
C LEU A 66 4.20 -2.13 -12.84
N ASP A 67 3.02 -2.76 -12.73
CA ASP A 67 2.44 -3.59 -13.79
C ASP A 67 2.08 -2.75 -15.03
N ASP A 68 1.55 -1.54 -14.84
CA ASP A 68 1.22 -0.60 -15.92
C ASP A 68 2.48 -0.16 -16.68
N GLN A 69 3.55 0.22 -15.96
CA GLN A 69 4.81 0.58 -16.59
C GLN A 69 5.46 -0.61 -17.31
N LEU A 70 5.40 -1.81 -16.71
CA LEU A 70 5.86 -3.03 -17.37
C LEU A 70 5.11 -3.31 -18.68
N SER A 71 3.79 -3.13 -18.70
CA SER A 71 3.00 -3.29 -19.93
C SER A 71 3.45 -2.30 -20.99
N GLN A 72 3.53 -1.01 -20.65
CA GLN A 72 3.90 0.06 -21.59
C GLN A 72 5.28 -0.17 -22.20
N VAL A 73 6.27 -0.56 -21.40
CA VAL A 73 7.62 -0.91 -21.89
C VAL A 73 7.58 -2.13 -22.81
N ASN A 74 6.82 -3.16 -22.47
CA ASN A 74 6.70 -4.35 -23.32
C ASN A 74 6.00 -4.06 -24.65
N ASP A 75 4.94 -3.25 -24.63
CA ASP A 75 4.18 -2.84 -25.81
C ASP A 75 5.06 -2.03 -26.76
N PHE A 76 5.83 -1.07 -26.23
CA PHE A 76 6.79 -0.31 -27.04
C PHE A 76 7.88 -1.21 -27.64
N ARG A 77 8.42 -2.16 -26.87
CA ARG A 77 9.39 -3.14 -27.38
C ARG A 77 8.81 -4.05 -28.46
N ALA A 78 7.53 -4.43 -28.34
CA ALA A 78 6.85 -5.23 -29.35
C ALA A 78 6.67 -4.43 -30.64
N GLU A 79 6.22 -3.18 -30.52
CA GLU A 79 6.07 -2.26 -31.65
C GLU A 79 7.40 -2.06 -32.39
N LEU A 80 8.50 -1.83 -31.66
CA LEU A 80 9.84 -1.72 -32.26
C LEU A 80 10.25 -2.96 -33.06
N LYS A 81 9.89 -4.17 -32.61
CA LYS A 81 10.19 -5.41 -33.32
C LYS A 81 9.38 -5.57 -34.60
N THR A 82 8.16 -5.04 -34.62
CA THR A 82 7.23 -5.14 -35.75
C THR A 82 7.28 -3.94 -36.68
N ASN A 83 8.05 -2.91 -36.35
CA ASN A 83 8.15 -1.69 -37.14
C ASN A 83 8.66 -2.01 -38.54
N GLN A 84 7.87 -1.63 -39.54
CA GLN A 84 8.26 -1.78 -40.94
C GLN A 84 9.36 -0.76 -41.27
N PRO A 85 10.24 -1.07 -42.24
CA PRO A 85 11.18 -0.10 -42.77
C PRO A 85 10.44 1.15 -43.26
N PHE A 86 11.08 2.31 -43.12
CA PHE A 86 10.50 3.54 -43.65
C PHE A 86 10.28 3.44 -45.16
N GLU A 87 9.20 4.06 -45.63
CA GLU A 87 8.87 4.09 -47.06
C GLU A 87 9.89 4.92 -47.84
N ALA A 88 10.06 4.61 -49.14
CA ALA A 88 11.07 5.25 -49.98
C ALA A 88 10.69 6.69 -50.41
N LEU A 89 9.45 7.11 -50.22
CA LEU A 89 8.99 8.46 -50.55
C LEU A 89 9.39 9.43 -49.44
N PRO A 90 10.08 10.54 -49.74
CA PRO A 90 10.58 11.48 -48.73
C PRO A 90 9.48 11.97 -47.77
N ASP A 91 8.33 12.39 -48.31
CA ASP A 91 7.23 12.92 -47.50
C ASP A 91 6.67 11.88 -46.51
N THR A 92 6.63 10.60 -46.90
CA THR A 92 6.16 9.53 -46.02
C THR A 92 7.22 9.14 -45.00
N ALA A 93 8.50 9.08 -45.42
CA ALA A 93 9.62 8.78 -44.55
C ALA A 93 9.75 9.82 -43.42
N ASP A 94 9.64 11.11 -43.74
CA ASP A 94 9.72 12.20 -42.78
C ASP A 94 8.60 12.11 -41.73
N LYS A 95 7.38 11.76 -42.17
CA LYS A 95 6.25 11.57 -41.26
C LYS A 95 6.47 10.37 -40.33
N GLN A 96 6.90 9.23 -40.88
CA GLN A 96 7.16 8.02 -40.10
C GLN A 96 8.29 8.25 -39.08
N TYR A 97 9.34 8.97 -39.48
CA TYR A 97 10.41 9.38 -38.59
C TYR A 97 9.93 10.31 -37.48
N ALA A 98 9.15 11.35 -37.81
CA ALA A 98 8.59 12.27 -36.81
C ALA A 98 7.70 11.54 -35.79
N ASP A 99 6.88 10.59 -36.24
CA ASP A 99 6.04 9.79 -35.34
C ASP A 99 6.86 8.82 -34.49
N PHE A 100 7.95 8.26 -35.02
CA PHE A 100 8.90 7.46 -34.25
C PHE A 100 9.58 8.29 -33.14
N VAL A 101 10.08 9.48 -33.48
CA VAL A 101 10.72 10.39 -32.51
C VAL A 101 9.77 10.77 -31.39
N LYS A 102 8.50 11.06 -31.68
CA LYS A 102 7.48 11.33 -30.64
C LYS A 102 7.34 10.15 -29.67
N LYS A 103 7.38 8.92 -30.15
CA LYS A 103 7.27 7.74 -29.29
C LYS A 103 8.52 7.54 -28.43
N CYS A 104 9.71 7.77 -28.99
CA CYS A 104 10.94 7.81 -28.20
C CYS A 104 10.88 8.88 -27.09
N GLN A 105 10.44 10.09 -27.42
CA GLN A 105 10.25 11.16 -26.42
C GLN A 105 9.22 10.78 -25.36
N ALA A 106 8.14 10.08 -25.74
CA ALA A 106 7.15 9.60 -24.78
C ALA A 106 7.75 8.57 -23.81
N LEU A 107 8.63 7.68 -24.29
CA LEU A 107 9.37 6.74 -23.45
C LEU A 107 10.37 7.47 -22.54
N ASP A 108 11.13 8.43 -23.07
CA ASP A 108 12.08 9.23 -22.27
C ASP A 108 11.37 9.98 -21.13
N ASN A 109 10.16 10.48 -21.39
CA ASN A 109 9.33 11.13 -20.36
C ASN A 109 8.89 10.17 -19.24
N GLN A 110 8.91 8.86 -19.48
CA GLN A 110 8.59 7.84 -18.47
C GLN A 110 9.77 7.49 -17.58
N GLU A 111 11.01 7.82 -17.97
CA GLU A 111 12.24 7.49 -17.24
C GLU A 111 12.15 7.87 -15.76
N LYS A 112 11.85 9.14 -15.49
CA LYS A 112 11.72 9.67 -14.11
C LYS A 112 10.63 8.94 -13.31
N THR A 113 9.55 8.52 -13.96
CA THR A 113 8.46 7.80 -13.31
C THR A 113 8.90 6.39 -12.94
N ILE A 114 9.55 5.69 -13.86
CA ILE A 114 10.09 4.35 -13.66
C ILE A 114 11.17 4.37 -12.56
N GLU A 115 12.10 5.32 -12.61
CA GLU A 115 13.13 5.50 -11.57
C GLU A 115 12.50 5.71 -10.18
N SER A 116 11.50 6.59 -10.10
CA SER A 116 10.78 6.84 -8.84
C SER A 116 10.07 5.59 -8.31
N LEU A 117 9.45 4.79 -9.19
CA LEU A 117 8.78 3.54 -8.82
C LEU A 117 9.78 2.48 -8.36
N LEU A 118 10.91 2.36 -9.05
CA LEU A 118 11.99 1.45 -8.67
C LEU A 118 12.59 1.84 -7.32
N ALA A 119 12.80 3.13 -7.07
CA ALA A 119 13.30 3.64 -5.79
C ALA A 119 12.29 3.36 -4.65
N THR A 120 11.01 3.68 -4.87
CA THR A 120 9.94 3.45 -3.87
C THR A 120 9.77 1.96 -3.58
N GLY A 121 9.81 1.11 -4.62
CA GLY A 121 9.74 -0.34 -4.46
C GLY A 121 10.95 -0.92 -3.73
N GLN A 122 12.15 -0.40 -3.99
CA GLN A 122 13.37 -0.80 -3.29
C GLN A 122 13.32 -0.41 -1.81
N GLU A 123 12.90 0.81 -1.48
CA GLU A 123 12.71 1.26 -0.10
C GLU A 123 11.73 0.35 0.65
N MET A 124 10.61 -0.01 0.02
CA MET A 124 9.63 -0.93 0.62
C MET A 124 10.22 -2.32 0.88
N ILE A 125 11.05 -2.83 -0.02
CA ILE A 125 11.71 -4.14 0.15
C ILE A 125 12.67 -4.12 1.34
N GLU A 126 13.39 -3.00 1.55
CA GLU A 126 14.34 -2.85 2.65
C GLU A 126 13.66 -2.70 4.02
N GLN A 127 12.48 -2.09 4.05
CA GLN A 127 11.73 -1.84 5.29
C GLN A 127 10.88 -3.03 5.77
N CYS A 128 10.64 -4.02 4.91
CA CYS A 128 9.74 -5.13 5.18
C CYS A 128 10.44 -6.49 5.18
N LYS A 129 9.78 -7.51 5.76
CA LYS A 129 10.34 -8.86 5.76
C LYS A 129 10.26 -9.45 4.34
N PRO A 130 11.25 -10.25 3.92
CA PRO A 130 11.31 -10.79 2.56
C PRO A 130 10.02 -11.49 2.11
N GLN A 131 9.36 -12.25 2.99
CA GLN A 131 8.12 -12.96 2.65
C GLN A 131 6.93 -12.03 2.35
N ASP A 132 6.93 -10.81 2.88
CA ASP A 132 5.82 -9.87 2.76
C ASP A 132 5.91 -9.05 1.46
N VAL A 133 7.10 -8.99 0.85
CA VAL A 133 7.40 -8.16 -0.33
C VAL A 133 7.76 -8.96 -1.59
N LEU A 134 7.54 -10.28 -1.60
CA LEU A 134 7.87 -11.13 -2.75
C LEU A 134 7.31 -10.59 -4.08
N GLY A 135 6.03 -10.18 -4.08
CA GLY A 135 5.38 -9.66 -5.28
C GLY A 135 5.91 -8.30 -5.75
N VAL A 136 6.36 -7.44 -4.82
CA VAL A 136 7.00 -6.15 -5.13
C VAL A 136 8.40 -6.39 -5.66
N SER A 137 9.18 -7.24 -4.99
CA SER A 137 10.54 -7.62 -5.38
C SER A 137 10.60 -8.19 -6.80
N GLU A 138 9.68 -9.11 -7.13
CA GLU A 138 9.60 -9.69 -8.46
C GLU A 138 9.33 -8.63 -9.54
N ARG A 139 8.39 -7.71 -9.30
CA ARG A 139 8.03 -6.65 -10.26
C ARG A 139 9.11 -5.59 -10.40
N VAL A 140 9.72 -5.16 -9.30
CA VAL A 140 10.85 -4.22 -9.31
C VAL A 140 12.01 -4.82 -10.10
N LYS A 141 12.33 -6.10 -9.87
CA LYS A 141 13.35 -6.81 -10.64
C LYS A 141 13.00 -6.86 -12.13
N LYS A 142 11.77 -7.28 -12.47
CA LYS A 142 11.31 -7.34 -13.86
C LYS A 142 11.35 -5.98 -14.54
N LEU A 143 10.87 -4.92 -13.90
CA LEU A 143 10.85 -3.58 -14.49
C LEU A 143 12.27 -3.07 -14.71
N ARG A 144 13.17 -3.28 -13.75
CA ARG A 144 14.59 -2.95 -13.89
C ARG A 144 15.25 -3.67 -15.07
N GLU A 145 15.05 -4.98 -15.19
CA GLU A 145 15.57 -5.80 -16.30
C GLU A 145 14.95 -5.45 -17.66
N ARG A 146 13.76 -4.87 -17.67
CA ARG A 146 13.07 -4.47 -18.90
C ARG A 146 13.47 -3.07 -19.38
N TRP A 147 13.78 -2.19 -18.43
CA TRP A 147 14.17 -0.81 -18.65
C TRP A 147 15.66 -0.63 -18.97
N THR A 148 16.54 -1.41 -18.31
CA THR A 148 17.99 -1.41 -18.54
C THR A 148 18.36 -2.32 -19.71
#